data_AF-A0A7V5N0V4-F1
#
_entry.id   AF-A0A7V5N0V4-F1
#
_cell.length_a   1.000
_cell.length_b   1.000
_cell.length_c   1.000
_cell.angle_alpha   90.00
_cell.angle_beta   90.00
_cell.angle_gamma   90.00
#
_symmetry.space_group_name_H-M   'P 1'
#
loop_
_entity.id
_entity.type
_entity.pdbx_description
1 polymer ?
#
loop_
_entity_poly.entity_id
_entity_poly.type
_entity_poly.pdbx_seq_one_letter_code
_entity_poly.pdbx_strand_id
1 'polypeptide(L)'
;MAGKEAPRRAVLEAVRMVLSRARAELLGCADEELDSQSRTRQEWLQWVLAEARRVLMPSLRPLINATGVIVHTNLGRSLLAPEAVKAVVQVASWYSNLEFDLEQGRRGSRQSHLEGLLRRLTGAEAATVVNNNAAAVLICLSALARGREVVVSRGELVEIGGSFRMPDVMAHSGARLVEVGTTNKT
;
A
#
# COMPACT_ATOMS: atom_id res chain seq x y z
N MET A 1 11.97 21.55 -9.81
CA MET A 1 12.39 22.19 -8.54
C MET A 1 13.88 22.53 -8.60
N ALA A 2 14.23 23.55 -9.38
CA ALA A 2 15.58 24.10 -9.40
C ALA A 2 15.63 25.27 -8.42
N GLY A 3 16.52 25.24 -7.43
CA GLY A 3 16.95 26.45 -6.70
C GLY A 3 16.48 26.68 -5.26
N LYS A 4 16.07 25.67 -4.48
CA LYS A 4 15.94 25.84 -3.00
C LYS A 4 16.93 24.95 -2.27
N GLU A 5 17.73 25.56 -1.41
CA GLU A 5 18.61 24.87 -0.47
C GLU A 5 17.81 23.82 0.31
N ALA A 6 18.38 22.62 0.46
CA ALA A 6 17.76 21.56 1.24
C ALA A 6 17.52 22.04 2.68
N PRO A 7 16.37 21.70 3.31
CA PRO A 7 16.12 22.06 4.70
C PRO A 7 17.27 21.62 5.60
N ARG A 8 17.70 22.48 6.53
CA ARG A 8 18.83 22.21 7.44
C ARG A 8 18.76 20.82 8.09
N ARG A 9 17.56 20.35 8.47
CA ARG A 9 17.35 19.01 9.04
C ARG A 9 17.78 17.90 8.08
N ALA A 10 17.39 17.96 6.82
CA ALA A 10 17.76 16.98 5.80
C ALA A 10 19.27 16.99 5.53
N VAL A 11 19.90 18.17 5.54
CA VAL A 11 21.36 18.29 5.40
C VAL A 11 22.08 17.68 6.60
N LEU A 12 21.65 17.96 7.83
CA LEU A 12 22.25 17.38 9.04
C LEU A 12 22.12 15.86 9.08
N GLU A 13 20.97 15.34 8.67
CA GLU A 13 20.74 13.90 8.55
C GLU A 13 21.68 13.28 7.51
N ALA A 14 21.76 13.87 6.32
CA ALA A 14 22.66 13.43 5.26
C ALA A 14 24.14 13.44 5.69
N VAL A 15 24.60 14.50 6.37
CA VAL A 15 25.96 14.57 6.93
C VAL A 15 26.20 13.44 7.91
N ARG A 16 25.28 13.19 8.85
CA ARG A 16 25.43 12.10 9.84
C ARG A 16 25.49 10.73 9.17
N MET A 17 24.65 10.49 8.17
CA MET A 17 24.64 9.23 7.42
C MET A 17 25.94 9.03 6.64
N VAL A 18 26.41 10.07 5.94
CA VAL A 18 27.66 10.05 5.18
C VAL A 18 28.86 9.81 6.10
N LEU A 19 28.95 10.53 7.22
CA LEU A 19 30.03 10.34 8.20
C LEU A 19 29.99 8.97 8.86
N SER A 20 28.79 8.44 9.16
CA SER A 20 28.63 7.10 9.74
C SER A 20 29.08 6.02 8.75
N ARG A 21 28.70 6.16 7.47
CA ARG A 21 29.13 5.26 6.41
C ARG A 21 30.65 5.29 6.21
N ALA A 22 31.23 6.49 6.10
CA ALA A 22 32.66 6.60 5.90
C ALA A 22 33.46 6.11 7.12
N ARG A 23 32.96 6.32 8.34
CA ARG A 23 33.55 5.74 9.55
C ARG A 23 33.53 4.21 9.50
N ALA A 24 32.43 3.60 9.05
CA ALA A 24 32.34 2.15 8.91
C ALA A 24 33.29 1.61 7.83
N GLU A 25 33.43 2.32 6.70
CA GLU A 25 34.39 1.99 5.64
C GLU A 25 35.83 2.03 6.17
N LEU A 26 36.22 3.09 6.89
CA LEU A 26 37.57 3.24 7.47
C LEU A 26 37.88 2.20 8.54
N LEU A 27 36.93 1.86 9.41
CA LEU A 27 37.10 0.83 10.43
C LEU A 27 37.24 -0.59 9.85
N GLY A 28 36.81 -0.79 8.59
CA GLY A 28 36.91 -2.07 7.89
C GLY A 28 38.11 -2.18 6.94
N CYS A 29 38.90 -1.12 6.75
CA CYS A 29 40.09 -1.12 5.88
C CYS A 29 41.33 -1.56 6.65
N ALA A 30 42.31 -2.15 5.95
CA ALA A 30 43.66 -2.36 6.47
C ALA A 30 44.42 -1.03 6.53
N ASP A 31 45.38 -0.90 7.46
CA ASP A 31 46.11 0.35 7.68
C ASP A 31 46.84 0.87 6.42
N GLU A 32 47.30 -0.05 5.56
CA GLU A 32 48.01 0.23 4.31
C GLU A 32 47.12 0.88 3.23
N GLU A 33 45.79 0.79 3.38
CA GLU A 33 44.80 1.34 2.43
C GLU A 33 44.28 2.72 2.86
N LEU A 34 44.57 3.18 4.09
CA LEU A 34 43.98 4.40 4.67
C LEU A 34 44.30 5.67 3.87
N ASP A 35 45.53 5.82 3.38
CA ASP A 35 45.94 6.99 2.59
C ASP A 35 45.22 7.04 1.23
N SER A 36 44.95 5.87 0.65
CA SER A 36 44.21 5.75 -0.62
C SER A 36 42.71 6.06 -0.49
N GLN A 37 42.18 6.06 0.73
CA GLN A 37 40.77 6.35 1.06
C GLN A 37 40.52 7.82 1.42
N SER A 38 41.57 8.65 1.34
CA SER A 38 41.46 10.09 1.57
C SER A 38 40.54 10.75 0.54
N ARG A 39 39.60 11.57 1.04
CA ARG A 39 38.61 12.27 0.22
C ARG A 39 38.83 13.77 0.31
N THR A 40 38.83 14.43 -0.83
CA THR A 40 38.83 15.87 -0.96
C THR A 40 37.53 16.47 -0.40
N ARG A 41 37.59 17.75 -0.01
CA ARG A 41 36.40 18.50 0.43
C ARG A 41 35.26 18.45 -0.60
N GLN A 42 35.59 18.46 -1.90
CA GLN A 42 34.61 18.46 -2.97
C GLN A 42 33.89 17.12 -3.08
N GLU A 43 34.60 16.00 -2.90
CA GLU A 43 33.99 14.66 -2.86
C GLU A 43 33.07 14.49 -1.66
N TRP A 44 33.48 14.97 -0.49
CA TRP A 44 32.61 15.00 0.69
C TRP A 44 31.33 15.79 0.45
N LEU A 45 31.46 16.97 -0.16
CA LEU A 45 30.31 17.80 -0.48
C LEU A 45 29.37 17.11 -1.47
N GLN A 46 29.91 16.43 -2.50
CA GLN A 46 29.11 15.68 -3.46
C GLN A 46 28.35 14.52 -2.79
N TRP A 47 29.00 13.77 -1.89
CA TRP A 47 28.36 12.70 -1.12
C TRP A 47 27.22 13.22 -0.25
N VAL A 48 27.47 14.29 0.50
CA VAL A 48 26.44 14.92 1.36
C VAL A 48 25.28 15.46 0.52
N LEU A 49 25.56 16.08 -0.63
CA LEU A 49 24.50 16.59 -1.51
C LEU A 49 23.69 15.45 -2.16
N ALA A 50 24.33 14.36 -2.57
CA ALA A 50 23.64 13.18 -3.10
C ALA A 50 22.74 12.55 -2.03
N GLU A 51 23.25 12.41 -0.81
CA GLU A 51 22.48 11.84 0.30
C GLU A 51 21.36 12.77 0.76
N ALA A 52 21.57 14.08 0.79
CA ALA A 52 20.53 15.06 1.09
C ALA A 52 19.40 15.03 0.06
N ARG A 53 19.72 14.84 -1.23
CA ARG A 53 18.71 14.61 -2.27
C ARG A 53 17.95 13.31 -2.01
N ARG A 54 18.64 12.24 -1.58
CA ARG A 54 18.03 10.95 -1.26
C ARG A 54 17.06 11.01 -0.09
N VAL A 55 17.44 11.70 0.98
CA VAL A 55 16.59 11.94 2.16
C VAL A 55 15.31 12.71 1.78
N LEU A 56 15.41 13.64 0.82
CA LEU A 56 14.27 14.43 0.35
C LEU A 56 13.41 13.71 -0.70
N MET A 57 13.87 12.59 -1.26
CA MET A 57 13.08 11.85 -2.24
C MET A 57 11.95 11.07 -1.55
N PRO A 58 10.69 11.16 -2.05
CA PRO A 58 9.62 10.29 -1.62
C PRO A 58 9.98 8.81 -1.81
N SER A 59 9.58 7.97 -0.87
CA SER A 59 9.78 6.53 -0.97
C SER A 59 8.95 5.90 -2.10
N LEU A 60 7.72 6.40 -2.32
CA LEU A 60 6.87 6.02 -3.44
C LEU A 60 7.22 6.87 -4.67
N ARG A 61 7.56 6.20 -5.77
CA ARG A 61 7.99 6.84 -7.02
C ARG A 61 7.31 6.17 -8.21
N PRO A 62 7.05 6.91 -9.30
CA PRO A 62 6.60 6.33 -10.55
C PRO A 62 7.63 5.32 -11.09
N LEU A 63 7.13 4.23 -11.68
CA LEU A 63 7.95 3.16 -12.26
C LEU A 63 7.45 2.85 -13.68
N ILE A 64 8.35 2.35 -14.54
CA ILE A 64 8.00 1.83 -15.87
C ILE A 64 7.88 0.31 -15.75
N ASN A 65 6.71 -0.25 -16.04
CA ASN A 65 6.49 -1.69 -16.03
C ASN A 65 6.91 -2.32 -17.37
N ALA A 66 8.04 -3.02 -17.37
CA ALA A 66 8.56 -3.77 -18.53
C ALA A 66 8.36 -5.30 -18.42
N THR A 67 7.58 -5.77 -17.44
CA THR A 67 7.40 -7.21 -17.17
C THR A 67 6.33 -7.88 -18.03
N GLY A 68 5.45 -7.10 -18.68
CA GLY A 68 4.25 -7.60 -19.36
C GLY A 68 3.12 -8.04 -18.42
N VAL A 69 3.32 -8.00 -17.10
CA VAL A 69 2.27 -8.33 -16.11
C VAL A 69 1.36 -7.11 -15.90
N ILE A 70 0.09 -7.23 -16.31
CA ILE A 70 -0.90 -6.14 -16.21
C ILE A 70 -1.27 -5.85 -14.74
N VAL A 71 -1.77 -6.86 -14.01
CA VAL A 71 -2.12 -6.71 -12.59
C VAL A 71 -0.91 -7.10 -11.73
N HIS A 72 0.09 -6.22 -11.71
CA HIS A 72 1.33 -6.48 -10.98
C HIS A 72 1.18 -6.10 -9.49
N THR A 73 1.12 -7.10 -8.62
CA THR A 73 0.88 -6.91 -7.16
C THR A 73 1.91 -6.01 -6.50
N ASN A 74 3.20 -6.18 -6.81
CA ASN A 74 4.28 -5.36 -6.24
C ASN A 74 4.35 -3.93 -6.80
N LEU A 75 3.82 -3.67 -8.01
CA LEU A 75 3.82 -2.35 -8.65
C LEU A 75 2.53 -1.57 -8.41
N GLY A 76 1.64 -2.05 -7.54
CA GLY A 76 0.42 -1.35 -7.17
C GLY A 76 -0.85 -1.77 -7.94
N ARG A 77 -0.84 -2.94 -8.59
CA ARG A 77 -2.00 -3.50 -9.31
C ARG A 77 -2.46 -2.60 -10.48
N SER A 78 -3.75 -2.31 -10.55
CA SER A 78 -4.37 -1.59 -11.65
C SER A 78 -4.10 -0.09 -11.57
N LEU A 79 -3.71 0.50 -12.70
CA LEU A 79 -3.65 1.95 -12.86
C LEU A 79 -5.07 2.54 -12.95
N LEU A 80 -5.24 3.75 -12.44
CA LEU A 80 -6.48 4.50 -12.61
C LEU A 80 -6.51 5.18 -13.97
N ALA A 81 -7.69 5.23 -14.59
CA ALA A 81 -7.91 6.06 -15.78
C ALA A 81 -7.70 7.55 -15.45
N PRO A 82 -7.23 8.38 -16.41
CA PRO A 82 -7.00 9.81 -16.18
C PRO A 82 -8.21 10.54 -15.59
N GLU A 83 -9.41 10.20 -16.02
CA GLU A 83 -10.67 10.77 -15.55
C GLU A 83 -10.93 10.43 -14.07
N ALA A 84 -10.61 9.20 -13.66
CA ALA A 84 -10.74 8.76 -12.27
C ALA A 84 -9.73 9.47 -11.36
N VAL A 85 -8.49 9.65 -11.83
CA VAL A 85 -7.46 10.43 -11.11
C VAL A 85 -7.94 11.87 -10.91
N LYS A 86 -8.49 12.49 -11.97
CA LYS A 86 -9.04 13.86 -11.90
C LYS A 86 -10.16 13.98 -10.88
N ALA A 87 -11.08 13.01 -10.84
CA ALA A 87 -12.17 12.98 -9.87
C ALA A 87 -11.66 12.86 -8.41
N VAL A 88 -10.66 12.01 -8.17
CA VAL A 88 -10.03 11.86 -6.85
C VAL A 88 -9.38 13.17 -6.41
N VAL A 89 -8.60 13.82 -7.28
CA VAL A 89 -7.95 15.11 -6.97
C VAL A 89 -8.99 16.17 -6.64
N GLN A 90 -10.08 16.24 -7.40
CA GLN A 90 -11.16 17.20 -7.18
C GLN A 90 -11.81 17.01 -5.80
N VAL A 91 -12.20 15.78 -5.45
CA VAL A 91 -12.84 15.50 -4.14
C VAL A 91 -11.87 15.66 -2.97
N ALA A 92 -10.58 15.37 -3.16
CA ALA A 92 -9.57 15.49 -2.11
C ALA A 92 -9.12 16.93 -1.84
N SER A 93 -9.34 17.84 -2.79
CA SER A 93 -8.89 19.24 -2.70
C SER A 93 -9.91 20.16 -2.03
N TRP A 94 -11.12 19.69 -1.75
CA TRP A 94 -12.23 20.48 -1.20
C TRP A 94 -13.03 19.67 -0.16
N TYR A 95 -13.83 20.36 0.65
CA TYR A 95 -14.90 19.68 1.39
C TYR A 95 -15.87 19.02 0.42
N SER A 96 -16.43 17.89 0.83
CA SER A 96 -17.37 17.12 0.02
C SER A 96 -18.55 16.62 0.85
N ASN A 97 -19.62 16.23 0.16
CA ASN A 97 -20.81 15.62 0.75
C ASN A 97 -20.60 14.13 1.12
N LEU A 98 -19.38 13.75 1.52
CA LEU A 98 -18.99 12.36 1.79
C LEU A 98 -19.94 11.66 2.77
N GLU A 99 -20.34 12.36 3.84
CA GLU A 99 -21.34 11.88 4.82
C GLU A 99 -22.45 12.92 5.07
N PHE A 100 -22.79 13.71 4.05
CA PHE A 100 -23.80 14.76 4.16
C PHE A 100 -24.84 14.62 3.05
N ASP A 101 -26.11 14.47 3.43
CA ASP A 101 -27.23 14.43 2.52
C ASP A 101 -27.66 15.87 2.18
N LEU A 102 -27.55 16.24 0.90
CA LEU A 102 -27.86 17.59 0.43
C LEU A 102 -29.36 17.87 0.38
N GLU A 103 -30.20 16.86 0.19
CA GLU A 103 -31.65 17.02 0.13
C GLU A 103 -32.24 17.18 1.53
N GLN A 104 -31.74 16.39 2.48
CA GLN A 104 -32.23 16.36 3.86
C GLN A 104 -31.47 17.30 4.80
N GLY A 105 -30.35 17.87 4.35
CA GLY A 105 -29.54 18.81 5.14
C GLY A 105 -28.95 18.20 6.41
N ARG A 106 -28.67 16.90 6.44
CA ARG A 106 -28.22 16.17 7.63
C ARG A 106 -27.16 15.12 7.31
N ARG A 107 -26.62 14.49 8.36
CA ARG A 107 -25.65 13.40 8.19
C ARG A 107 -26.27 12.23 7.40
N GLY A 108 -25.55 11.78 6.38
CA GLY A 108 -25.88 10.62 5.55
C GLY A 108 -24.79 9.54 5.59
N SER A 109 -25.07 8.39 4.99
CA SER A 109 -24.09 7.30 4.84
C SER A 109 -23.25 7.51 3.59
N ARG A 110 -21.92 7.38 3.71
CA ARG A 110 -21.02 7.40 2.53
C ARG A 110 -21.28 6.27 1.53
N GLN A 111 -21.95 5.19 1.94
CA GLN A 111 -22.24 4.05 1.08
C GLN A 111 -23.31 4.38 0.03
N SER A 112 -24.18 5.37 0.28
CA SER A 112 -25.27 5.72 -0.64
C SER A 112 -24.75 6.15 -2.03
N HIS A 113 -23.57 6.77 -2.07
CA HIS A 113 -22.91 7.18 -3.31
C HIS A 113 -22.53 6.01 -4.23
N LEU A 114 -22.35 4.80 -3.68
CA LEU A 114 -21.87 3.61 -4.41
C LEU A 114 -22.94 2.53 -4.57
N GLU A 115 -23.82 2.37 -3.57
CA GLU A 115 -24.80 1.27 -3.55
C GLU A 115 -25.66 1.25 -4.81
N GLY A 116 -26.23 2.40 -5.21
CA GLY A 116 -27.05 2.49 -6.41
C GLY A 116 -26.30 2.16 -7.70
N LEU A 117 -25.01 2.49 -7.78
CA LEU A 117 -24.16 2.15 -8.94
C LEU A 117 -23.94 0.64 -8.99
N LEU A 118 -23.57 0.02 -7.86
CA LEU A 118 -23.29 -1.40 -7.77
C LEU A 118 -24.54 -2.23 -8.06
N ARG A 119 -25.70 -1.87 -7.51
CA ARG A 119 -26.97 -2.55 -7.77
C ARG A 119 -27.33 -2.53 -9.26
N ARG A 120 -27.11 -1.41 -9.96
CA ARG A 120 -27.34 -1.33 -11.41
C ARG A 120 -26.37 -2.20 -12.22
N LEU A 121 -25.12 -2.32 -11.79
CA LEU A 121 -24.12 -3.13 -12.47
C LEU A 121 -24.30 -4.64 -12.25
N THR A 122 -24.72 -5.05 -11.05
CA THR A 122 -24.77 -6.46 -10.66
C THR A 122 -26.17 -7.06 -10.65
N GLY A 123 -27.22 -6.22 -10.60
CA GLY A 123 -28.60 -6.67 -10.38
C GLY A 123 -28.90 -7.09 -8.94
N ALA A 124 -27.98 -6.91 -7.99
CA ALA A 124 -28.17 -7.26 -6.60
C ALA A 124 -29.23 -6.37 -5.90
N GLU A 125 -29.89 -6.92 -4.90
CA GLU A 125 -30.90 -6.20 -4.10
C GLU A 125 -30.29 -5.06 -3.26
N ALA A 126 -29.07 -5.27 -2.76
CA ALA A 126 -28.29 -4.32 -1.97
C ALA A 126 -26.78 -4.52 -2.23
N ALA A 127 -25.97 -3.51 -1.90
CA ALA A 127 -24.52 -3.58 -2.04
C ALA A 127 -23.81 -2.73 -0.96
N THR A 128 -22.62 -3.15 -0.56
CA THR A 128 -21.76 -2.39 0.37
C THR A 128 -20.29 -2.51 -0.05
N VAL A 129 -19.50 -1.48 0.23
CA VAL A 129 -18.06 -1.45 -0.05
C VAL A 129 -17.29 -1.34 1.25
N VAL A 130 -16.29 -2.22 1.39
CA VAL A 130 -15.35 -2.22 2.51
C VAL A 130 -13.93 -2.04 1.98
N ASN A 131 -12.98 -1.90 2.90
CA ASN A 131 -11.58 -1.56 2.57
C ASN A 131 -10.97 -2.43 1.46
N ASN A 132 -11.14 -3.75 1.54
CA ASN A 132 -10.64 -4.69 0.55
C ASN A 132 -11.42 -6.02 0.64
N ASN A 133 -11.14 -6.96 -0.27
CA ASN A 133 -11.82 -8.25 -0.30
C ASN A 133 -11.56 -9.11 0.96
N ALA A 134 -10.38 -9.01 1.57
CA ALA A 134 -10.08 -9.72 2.82
C ALA A 134 -11.02 -9.30 3.95
N ALA A 135 -11.26 -7.99 4.09
CA ALA A 135 -12.23 -7.46 5.03
C ALA A 135 -13.66 -7.89 4.66
N ALA A 136 -14.00 -7.96 3.36
CA ALA A 136 -15.32 -8.41 2.92
C ALA A 136 -15.60 -9.85 3.36
N VAL A 137 -14.66 -10.78 3.11
CA VAL A 137 -14.75 -12.17 3.56
C VAL A 137 -14.92 -12.23 5.08
N LEU A 138 -14.07 -11.53 5.83
CA LEU A 138 -14.14 -11.50 7.29
C LEU A 138 -15.50 -11.01 7.80
N ILE A 139 -16.02 -9.90 7.25
CA ILE A 139 -17.29 -9.30 7.66
C ILE A 139 -18.46 -10.22 7.31
N CYS A 140 -18.50 -10.77 6.09
CA CYS A 140 -19.55 -11.69 5.67
C CYS A 140 -19.63 -12.91 6.59
N LEU A 141 -18.50 -13.55 6.88
CA LEU A 141 -18.46 -14.72 7.76
C LEU A 141 -18.79 -14.37 9.21
N SER A 142 -18.29 -13.24 9.70
CA SER A 142 -18.58 -12.77 11.07
C SER A 142 -20.06 -12.47 11.27
N ALA A 143 -20.72 -11.87 10.26
CA ALA A 143 -22.11 -11.49 10.33
C ALA A 143 -23.06 -12.69 10.15
N LEU A 144 -22.72 -13.60 9.23
CA LEU A 144 -23.65 -14.67 8.80
C LEU A 144 -23.40 -16.02 9.49
N ALA A 145 -22.16 -16.29 9.92
CA ALA A 145 -21.73 -17.63 10.32
C ALA A 145 -20.88 -17.69 11.61
N ARG A 146 -20.83 -16.61 12.40
CA ARG A 146 -20.16 -16.66 13.71
C ARG A 146 -20.74 -17.77 14.59
N GLY A 147 -19.87 -18.62 15.11
CA GLY A 147 -20.21 -19.79 15.92
C GLY A 147 -20.84 -20.95 15.13
N ARG A 148 -20.98 -20.84 13.81
CA ARG A 148 -21.57 -21.85 12.93
C ARG A 148 -20.54 -22.43 11.99
N GLU A 149 -20.90 -23.54 11.36
CA GLU A 149 -20.06 -24.16 10.34
C GLU A 149 -20.11 -23.42 9.01
N VAL A 150 -18.95 -23.32 8.37
CA VAL A 150 -18.81 -22.83 6.99
C VAL A 150 -18.07 -23.90 6.21
N VAL A 151 -18.80 -24.52 5.27
CA VAL A 151 -18.26 -25.54 4.39
C VAL A 151 -17.44 -24.88 3.29
N VAL A 152 -16.22 -25.36 3.07
CA VAL A 152 -15.33 -24.87 2.02
C VAL A 152 -14.59 -26.03 1.37
N SER A 153 -14.37 -25.96 0.06
CA SER A 153 -13.52 -26.95 -0.62
C SER A 153 -12.07 -26.76 -0.20
N ARG A 154 -11.33 -27.86 0.02
CA ARG A 154 -9.87 -27.79 0.27
C ARG A 154 -9.12 -27.10 -0.87
N GLY A 155 -9.63 -27.14 -2.10
CA GLY A 155 -9.04 -26.45 -3.25
C GLY A 155 -9.21 -24.92 -3.22
N GLU A 156 -10.11 -24.40 -2.38
CA GLU A 156 -10.41 -22.96 -2.27
C GLU A 156 -9.67 -22.30 -1.10
N LEU A 157 -8.90 -23.06 -0.33
CA LEU A 157 -8.03 -22.57 0.76
C LEU A 157 -6.78 -21.92 0.20
N VAL A 158 -6.98 -20.90 -0.61
CA VAL A 158 -5.92 -20.19 -1.33
C VAL A 158 -5.14 -19.26 -0.40
N GLU A 159 -3.88 -19.08 -0.78
CA GLU A 159 -3.00 -18.05 -0.24
C GLU A 159 -2.70 -17.05 -1.36
N ILE A 160 -2.98 -15.77 -1.11
CA ILE A 160 -2.85 -14.71 -2.12
C ILE A 160 -1.81 -13.69 -1.66
N GLY A 161 -0.70 -13.60 -2.39
CA GLY A 161 0.44 -12.77 -1.99
C GLY A 161 1.23 -13.41 -0.85
N GLY A 162 1.81 -12.60 0.04
CA GLY A 162 2.68 -13.09 1.12
C GLY A 162 2.06 -13.06 2.53
N SER A 163 0.84 -12.55 2.71
CA SER A 163 0.26 -12.35 4.04
C SER A 163 -1.25 -12.59 4.15
N PHE A 164 -1.95 -12.86 3.05
CA PHE A 164 -3.36 -13.22 3.09
C PHE A 164 -3.53 -14.72 2.92
N ARG A 165 -3.99 -15.37 3.99
CA ARG A 165 -4.29 -16.80 4.02
C ARG A 165 -5.77 -16.96 4.36
N MET A 166 -6.53 -17.57 3.45
CA MET A 166 -7.98 -17.74 3.64
C MET A 166 -8.33 -18.42 4.97
N PRO A 167 -7.66 -19.52 5.40
CA PRO A 167 -7.94 -20.15 6.69
C PRO A 167 -7.80 -19.20 7.88
N ASP A 168 -6.75 -18.36 7.86
CA ASP A 168 -6.46 -17.44 8.96
C ASP A 168 -7.54 -16.36 9.05
N VAL A 169 -7.99 -15.80 7.92
CA VAL A 169 -9.08 -14.81 7.90
C VAL A 169 -10.40 -15.42 8.36
N MET A 170 -10.70 -16.65 7.95
CA MET A 170 -11.90 -17.36 8.38
C MET A 170 -11.88 -17.68 9.87
N ALA A 171 -10.74 -18.08 10.42
CA ALA A 171 -10.61 -18.31 11.86
C ALA A 171 -10.90 -17.05 12.68
N HIS A 172 -10.45 -15.88 12.21
CA HIS A 172 -10.72 -14.59 12.87
C HIS A 172 -12.18 -14.15 12.81
N SER A 173 -12.99 -14.69 11.89
CA SER A 173 -14.42 -14.36 11.81
C SER A 173 -15.23 -15.01 12.95
N GLY A 174 -14.64 -15.97 13.65
CA GLY A 174 -15.32 -16.80 14.65
C GLY A 174 -16.25 -17.84 14.03
N ALA A 175 -16.15 -18.10 12.73
CA ALA A 175 -16.82 -19.22 12.09
C ALA A 175 -16.00 -20.52 12.27
N ARG A 176 -16.68 -21.67 12.31
CA ARG A 176 -16.02 -22.98 12.33
C ARG A 176 -15.85 -23.48 10.90
N LEU A 177 -14.60 -23.55 10.44
CA LEU A 177 -14.29 -24.04 9.11
C LEU A 177 -14.53 -25.54 9.01
N VAL A 178 -15.27 -25.99 8.00
CA VAL A 178 -15.45 -27.40 7.66
C VAL A 178 -14.94 -27.63 6.25
N GLU A 179 -13.71 -28.15 6.18
CA GLU A 179 -13.07 -28.44 4.91
C GLU A 179 -13.57 -29.75 4.32
N VAL A 180 -13.99 -29.72 3.06
CA VAL A 180 -14.46 -30.90 2.32
C VAL A 180 -13.65 -31.13 1.04
N GLY A 181 -13.67 -32.37 0.54
CA GLY A 181 -12.93 -32.77 -0.65
C GLY A 181 -11.42 -32.89 -0.45
N THR A 182 -10.69 -32.88 -1.56
CA THR A 182 -9.22 -32.94 -1.62
C THR A 182 -8.68 -31.88 -2.58
N THR A 183 -7.39 -31.55 -2.51
CA THR A 183 -6.79 -30.46 -3.30
C THR A 183 -7.02 -30.58 -4.82
N ASN A 184 -7.10 -31.81 -5.37
CA ASN A 184 -7.22 -32.05 -6.82
C ASN A 184 -8.53 -32.74 -7.24
N LYS A 185 -9.46 -33.01 -6.30
CA LYS A 185 -10.80 -33.56 -6.57
C LYS A 185 -11.79 -33.00 -5.55
N THR A 186 -12.80 -32.29 -6.06
CA THR A 186 -13.96 -31.76 -5.32
C THR A 186 -15.04 -32.82 -5.18
#